data_AF-A0A0S8HMR7-F1
#
_entry.id   AF-A0A0S8HMR7-F1
#
_cell.length_a   1.000
_cell.length_b   1.000
_cell.length_c   1.000
_cell.angle_alpha   90.00
_cell.angle_beta   90.00
_cell.angle_gamma   90.00
#
_symmetry.space_group_name_H-M   'P 1'
#
loop_
_entity.id
_entity.type
_entity.pdbx_description
1 polymer ?
#
loop_
_entity_poly.entity_id
_entity_poly.type
_entity_poly.pdbx_seq_one_letter_code
_entity_poly.pdbx_strand_id
1 'polypeptide(L)'
;SETTKKVPCVGNIPVLGWLFKNLAGTSTKTNLLIFISPQIIRTAEDLEKATVKKKRESEENLQKLKKEREKEVQDTLDKLVK
;
A
#
# COMPACT_ATOMS: atom_id res chain seq x y z
N SER A 1 0.33 25.20 3.28
CA SER A 1 -0.41 26.43 2.93
C SER A 1 -1.89 26.21 3.16
N GLU A 2 -2.42 26.74 4.26
CA GLU A 2 -3.82 26.53 4.66
C GLU A 2 -4.66 27.73 4.17
N THR A 3 -5.42 27.53 3.08
CA THR A 3 -6.18 28.59 2.42
C THR A 3 -7.57 28.68 3.03
N THR A 4 -7.75 29.48 4.08
CA THR A 4 -9.05 29.65 4.72
C THR A 4 -9.87 30.72 3.97
N LYS A 5 -10.79 30.30 3.09
CA LYS A 5 -11.84 31.19 2.55
C LYS A 5 -13.09 31.09 3.43
N LYS A 6 -13.43 32.17 4.16
CA LYS A 6 -14.69 32.28 4.94
C LYS A 6 -15.70 33.15 4.18
N VAL A 7 -16.99 32.84 4.30
CA VAL A 7 -18.10 33.63 3.73
C VAL A 7 -18.30 34.89 4.59
N PRO A 8 -18.33 36.11 4.02
CA PRO A 8 -18.09 37.34 4.77
C PRO A 8 -19.20 37.87 5.69
N CYS A 9 -20.28 37.13 6.01
CA CYS A 9 -21.37 37.68 6.84
C CYS A 9 -21.90 36.81 7.99
N VAL A 10 -21.59 35.50 8.08
CA VAL A 10 -22.16 34.61 9.12
C VAL A 10 -21.12 34.20 10.18
N GLY A 11 -20.01 34.95 10.27
CA GLY A 11 -18.85 34.61 11.10
C GLY A 11 -18.88 35.05 12.56
N ASN A 12 -19.92 35.75 13.03
CA ASN A 12 -19.95 36.41 14.36
C ASN A 12 -20.96 35.84 15.37
N ILE A 13 -21.54 34.65 15.13
CA ILE A 13 -22.40 33.96 16.13
C ILE A 13 -21.66 32.71 16.63
N PRO A 14 -21.17 32.68 17.88
CA PRO A 14 -20.33 31.59 18.39
C PRO A 14 -21.03 30.22 18.40
N VAL A 15 -22.36 30.19 18.44
CA VAL A 15 -23.17 28.96 18.44
C VAL A 15 -23.38 28.38 17.03
N LEU A 16 -23.60 29.24 16.02
CA LEU A 16 -23.83 28.81 14.63
C LEU A 16 -22.53 28.72 13.80
N GLY A 17 -21.43 29.28 14.29
CA GLY A 17 -20.13 29.26 13.63
C GLY A 17 -19.55 27.86 13.42
N TRP A 18 -19.99 26.85 14.18
CA TRP A 18 -19.56 25.45 14.01
C TRP A 18 -20.19 24.79 12.76
N LEU A 19 -21.43 25.13 12.41
CA LEU A 19 -22.14 24.54 11.26
C LEU A 19 -21.60 25.01 9.90
N PHE A 20 -20.90 26.15 9.88
CA PHE A 20 -20.29 26.74 8.68
C PHE A 20 -18.74 26.69 8.68
N LYS A 21 -18.13 26.10 9.72
CA LYS A 21 -16.68 25.92 9.77
C LYS A 21 -16.30 24.70 8.93
N ASN A 22 -16.02 24.92 7.66
CA ASN A 22 -15.32 23.94 6.84
C ASN A 22 -13.88 23.82 7.35
N LEU A 23 -13.62 22.89 8.28
CA LEU A 23 -12.26 22.51 8.67
C LEU A 23 -11.62 21.72 7.52
N ALA A 24 -11.14 22.41 6.49
CA ALA A 24 -10.29 21.83 5.46
C ALA A 24 -8.82 21.85 5.93
N GLY A 25 -8.53 21.11 7.00
CA GLY A 25 -7.17 20.87 7.47
C GLY A 25 -6.60 19.62 6.82
N THR A 26 -5.92 19.75 5.69
CA THR A 26 -5.24 18.61 5.06
C THR A 26 -3.86 18.43 5.72
N SER A 27 -3.73 17.44 6.61
CA SER A 27 -2.45 17.03 7.19
C SER A 27 -1.88 15.84 6.41
N THR A 28 -0.93 16.09 5.51
CA THR A 28 -0.24 15.01 4.77
C THR A 28 0.96 14.55 5.58
N LYS A 29 0.92 13.31 6.09
CA LYS A 29 2.06 12.65 6.75
C LYS A 29 2.77 11.73 5.76
N THR A 30 4.00 12.08 5.39
CA THR A 30 4.84 11.24 4.52
C THR A 30 5.78 10.41 5.38
N ASN A 31 5.59 9.09 5.42
CA ASN A 31 6.50 8.15 6.09
C ASN A 31 7.33 7.40 5.04
N LEU A 32 8.65 7.39 5.20
CA LEU A 32 9.57 6.62 4.37
C LEU A 32 10.30 5.62 5.25
N LEU A 33 10.16 4.33 4.93
CA LEU A 33 10.85 3.23 5.61
C LEU A 33 11.77 2.53 4.61
N ILE A 34 13.07 2.49 4.91
CA ILE A 34 14.08 1.79 4.10
C ILE A 34 14.68 0.67 4.94
N PHE A 35 14.54 -0.56 4.47
CA PHE A 35 15.11 -1.75 5.11
C PHE A 35 16.18 -2.37 4.20
N ILE A 36 17.30 -2.79 4.79
CA ILE A 36 18.39 -3.47 4.08
C ILE A 36 18.68 -4.77 4.83
N SER A 37 18.78 -5.88 4.09
CA SER A 37 19.14 -7.19 4.63
C SER A 37 20.45 -7.67 3.99
N PRO A 38 21.61 -7.45 4.63
CA PRO A 38 22.88 -7.89 4.09
C PRO A 38 23.03 -9.41 4.22
N GLN A 39 23.61 -10.04 3.19
CA GLN A 39 24.02 -11.45 3.24
C GLN A 39 25.53 -11.55 2.99
N ILE A 40 26.26 -12.15 3.93
CA ILE A 40 27.72 -12.33 3.83
C ILE A 40 27.99 -13.69 3.20
N ILE A 41 28.69 -13.71 2.07
CA ILE A 41 29.10 -14.92 1.36
C ILE A 41 30.63 -15.03 1.49
N ARG A 42 31.13 -16.10 2.10
CA ARG A 42 32.58 -16.29 2.33
C ARG A 42 33.16 -17.43 1.51
N THR A 43 32.35 -18.45 1.23
CA THR A 43 32.78 -19.67 0.54
C THR A 43 31.92 -19.97 -0.68
N ALA A 44 32.40 -20.86 -1.56
CA ALA A 44 31.63 -21.33 -2.71
C ALA A 44 30.35 -22.10 -2.29
N GLU A 45 30.42 -22.83 -1.18
CA GLU A 45 29.27 -23.55 -0.61
C GLU A 45 28.18 -22.58 -0.12
N ASP A 46 28.56 -21.44 0.46
CA ASP A 46 27.61 -20.39 0.88
C ASP A 46 26.85 -19.81 -0.32
N LEU A 47 27.55 -19.60 -1.44
CA LEU A 47 26.96 -19.09 -2.68
C LEU A 47 25.97 -20.09 -3.26
N GLU A 48 26.32 -21.37 -3.28
CA GLU A 48 25.45 -22.44 -3.77
C GLU A 48 24.18 -22.53 -2.91
N LYS A 49 24.32 -22.55 -1.57
CA LYS A 49 23.19 -22.55 -0.64
C LYS A 49 22.27 -21.35 -0.83
N ALA A 50 22.84 -20.14 -0.98
CA ALA A 50 22.06 -18.93 -1.22
C ALA A 50 21.29 -18.99 -2.55
N THR A 51 21.94 -19.49 -3.60
CA THR A 51 21.36 -19.63 -4.95
C THR A 51 20.23 -20.65 -4.97
N VAL A 52 20.45 -21.85 -4.41
CA VAL A 52 19.44 -22.91 -4.33
C VAL A 52 18.22 -22.44 -3.54
N LYS A 53 18.44 -21.78 -2.39
CA LYS A 53 17.36 -21.25 -1.56
C LYS A 53 16.53 -20.22 -2.33
N LYS A 54 17.18 -19.26 -3.00
CA LYS A 54 16.48 -18.20 -3.74
C LYS A 54 15.74 -18.73 -4.97
N LYS A 55 16.31 -19.71 -5.67
CA LYS A 55 15.67 -20.36 -6.80
C LYS A 55 14.39 -21.08 -6.38
N ARG A 56 14.46 -21.89 -5.32
CA ARG A 56 13.29 -22.59 -4.76
C ARG A 56 12.19 -21.62 -4.33
N GLU A 57 12.56 -20.56 -3.62
CA GLU A 57 11.61 -19.52 -3.19
C GLU A 57 10.92 -18.85 -4.38
N SER A 58 11.67 -18.54 -5.45
CA SER A 58 11.12 -17.96 -6.67
C SER A 58 10.14 -18.89 -7.39
N GLU A 59 10.47 -20.17 -7.47
CA GLU A 59 9.61 -21.19 -8.09
C GLU A 59 8.30 -21.38 -7.32
N GLU A 60 8.37 -21.47 -5.99
CA GLU A 60 7.20 -21.55 -5.11
C GLU A 60 6.30 -20.31 -5.23
N ASN A 61 6.89 -19.12 -5.28
CA ASN A 61 6.14 -17.87 -5.45
C ASN A 61 5.45 -17.80 -6.81
N LEU A 62 6.14 -18.21 -7.89
CA LEU A 62 5.54 -18.23 -9.22
C LEU A 62 4.36 -19.21 -9.31
N GLN A 63 4.47 -20.38 -8.66
CA GLN A 63 3.35 -21.32 -8.60
C GLN A 63 2.15 -20.75 -7.83
N LYS A 64 2.40 -20.05 -6.71
CA LYS A 64 1.33 -19.38 -5.95
C LYS A 64 0.63 -18.32 -6.80
N LEU A 65 1.39 -17.46 -7.47
CA LEU A 65 0.83 -16.43 -8.37
C LEU A 65 -0.03 -17.05 -9.48
N LYS A 66 0.43 -18.15 -10.09
CA LYS A 66 -0.35 -18.86 -11.12
C LYS A 66 -1.67 -19.39 -10.57
N LYS A 67 -1.63 -20.05 -9.41
CA LYS A 67 -2.85 -20.56 -8.75
C LYS A 67 -3.83 -19.45 -8.35
N GLU A 68 -3.32 -18.32 -7.86
CA GLU A 68 -4.14 -17.16 -7.52
C GLU A 68 -4.81 -16.57 -8.78
N ARG A 69 -4.05 -16.42 -9.87
CA ARG A 69 -4.57 -15.95 -11.16
C ARG A 69 -5.61 -16.90 -11.76
N GLU A 70 -5.39 -18.21 -11.68
CA GLU A 70 -6.35 -19.22 -12.14
C GLU A 70 -7.67 -19.13 -11.35
N LYS A 71 -7.60 -18.98 -10.02
CA LYS A 71 -8.79 -18.75 -9.18
C LYS A 71 -9.52 -17.46 -9.54
N GLU A 72 -8.79 -16.37 -9.75
CA GLU A 72 -9.38 -15.08 -10.12
C GLU A 72 -10.09 -15.13 -11.47
N VAL A 73 -9.51 -15.83 -12.45
CA VAL A 73 -10.16 -16.08 -13.74
C VAL A 73 -11.42 -16.91 -13.55
N GLN A 74 -11.36 -17.99 -12.76
CA GLN A 74 -12.52 -18.83 -12.50
C GLN A 74 -13.66 -18.06 -11.83
N ASP A 75 -13.37 -17.27 -10.80
CA ASP A 75 -14.35 -16.43 -10.11
C ASP A 75 -14.99 -15.39 -11.04
N THR A 76 -14.23 -14.87 -11.99
CA THR A 76 -14.73 -13.90 -12.98
C THR A 76 -15.66 -14.58 -13.98
N LEU A 77 -15.29 -15.77 -14.46
CA LEU A 77 -16.14 -16.57 -15.35
C LEU A 77 -17.46 -16.94 -14.67
N ASP A 78 -17.41 -17.37 -13.41
CA ASP A 78 -18.61 -17.75 -12.65
C ASP A 78 -19.57 -16.56 -12.45
N LYS A 79 -19.05 -15.33 -12.32
CA LYS A 79 -19.86 -14.10 -12.24
C LYS A 79 -20.48 -13.67 -13.56
N LEU A 80 -19.86 -14.03 -14.69
CA LEU A 80 -20.35 -13.69 -16.03
C LEU A 80 -21.40 -14.67 -16.53
N VAL A 81 -21.33 -15.92 -16.07
CA VAL A 81 -22.26 -17.00 -16.45
C VAL A 81 -23.54 -16.98 -15.60
N LYS A 82 -23.59 -16.18 -14.54
CA LYS A 82 -24.71 -16.09 -13.58
C LYS A 82 -25.48 -14.79 -13.74
#